data_AF-A0A520QEG2-F1
#
_entry.id   AF-A0A520QEG2-F1
#
_cell.length_a   1.000
_cell.length_b   1.000
_cell.length_c   1.000
_cell.angle_alpha   90.00
_cell.angle_beta   90.00
_cell.angle_gamma   90.00
#
_symmetry.space_group_name_H-M   'P 1'
#
loop_
_entity.id
_entity.type
_entity.pdbx_description
1 polymer ?
#
loop_
_entity_poly.entity_id
_entity_poly.type
_entity_poly.pdbx_seq_one_letter_code
_entity_poly.pdbx_strand_id
1 'polypeptide(L)'
;MAEFEVKVRNLKTGETLVASMADAEQCIAWLEERPPFIEILTVLSDVSPAESKRMKEAMRPYDSVERELKAKYDAELEAALQQRYQEEMALIEKGELGADDADADPNRPLAVKYEIDEGFTVVDDSRPLTDAARAACVAWVKERNAWVEGKGQMVGEAHLEVWPNDVPEGDEDKRVLEGGRFFPRLKTEA
;
A
#
# COMPACT_ATOMS: atom_id res chain seq x y z
N MET A 1 -25.95 -13.70 11.58
CA MET A 1 -24.90 -14.26 10.72
C MET A 1 -24.51 -13.14 9.76
N ALA A 2 -23.23 -12.90 9.53
CA ALA A 2 -22.82 -11.87 8.57
C ALA A 2 -23.19 -12.33 7.17
N GLU A 3 -23.78 -11.44 6.37
CA GLU A 3 -24.15 -11.74 4.98
C GLU A 3 -22.87 -11.82 4.12
N PHE A 4 -22.87 -12.74 3.18
CA PHE A 4 -21.80 -12.93 2.21
C PHE A 4 -22.03 -12.00 1.01
N GLU A 5 -21.11 -11.07 0.76
CA GLU A 5 -21.30 -9.98 -0.20
C GLU A 5 -20.29 -10.07 -1.35
N VAL A 6 -20.81 -9.95 -2.57
CA VAL A 6 -20.02 -9.95 -3.79
C VAL A 6 -20.39 -8.72 -4.63
N LYS A 7 -19.38 -7.95 -5.02
CA LYS A 7 -19.55 -6.83 -5.94
C LYS A 7 -19.58 -7.34 -7.37
N VAL A 8 -20.64 -6.98 -8.08
CA VAL A 8 -20.90 -7.42 -9.45
C VAL A 8 -21.16 -6.24 -10.38
N ARG A 9 -21.01 -6.45 -11.68
CA ARG A 9 -21.33 -5.49 -12.75
C ARG A 9 -22.31 -6.12 -13.73
N ASN A 10 -23.37 -5.40 -14.06
CA ASN A 10 -24.26 -5.76 -15.15
C ASN A 10 -23.61 -5.36 -16.48
N LEU A 11 -23.25 -6.33 -17.32
CA LEU A 11 -22.61 -6.13 -18.61
C LEU A 11 -23.52 -5.47 -19.66
N LYS A 12 -24.84 -5.40 -19.45
CA LYS A 12 -25.75 -4.69 -20.35
C LYS A 12 -25.87 -3.21 -20.02
N THR A 13 -25.92 -2.87 -18.73
CA THR A 13 -26.18 -1.50 -18.29
C THR A 13 -24.92 -0.79 -17.79
N GLY A 14 -23.86 -1.53 -17.47
CA GLY A 14 -22.65 -1.04 -16.83
C GLY A 14 -22.81 -0.80 -15.33
N GLU A 15 -24.01 -1.01 -14.76
CA GLU A 15 -24.28 -0.73 -13.35
C GLU A 15 -23.57 -1.73 -12.44
N THR A 16 -22.94 -1.21 -11.38
CA THR A 16 -22.33 -2.04 -10.32
C THR A 16 -23.30 -2.22 -9.15
N LEU A 17 -23.45 -3.45 -8.70
CA LEU A 17 -24.35 -3.85 -7.62
C LEU A 17 -23.59 -4.69 -6.59
N VAL A 18 -24.17 -4.85 -5.40
CA VAL A 18 -23.72 -5.82 -4.40
C VAL A 18 -24.77 -6.91 -4.31
N ALA A 19 -24.34 -8.15 -4.53
CA ALA A 19 -25.16 -9.33 -4.31
C ALA A 19 -24.87 -9.85 -2.90
N SER A 20 -25.91 -9.97 -2.09
CA SER A 20 -25.84 -10.48 -0.71
C SER A 20 -26.43 -11.89 -0.65
N MET A 21 -25.70 -12.79 0.00
CA MET A 21 -26.03 -14.21 0.17
C MET A 21 -25.88 -14.57 1.65
N ALA A 22 -26.43 -15.72 2.07
CA ALA A 22 -26.38 -16.12 3.47
C ALA A 22 -24.96 -16.52 3.92
N ASP A 23 -24.19 -17.16 3.03
CA ASP A 23 -22.88 -17.75 3.33
C ASP A 23 -22.10 -18.08 2.05
N ALA A 24 -20.86 -18.57 2.22
CA ALA A 24 -19.94 -18.89 1.14
C ALA A 24 -20.41 -20.07 0.26
N GLU A 25 -21.10 -21.09 0.81
CA GLU A 25 -21.59 -22.22 0.02
C GLU A 25 -22.75 -21.78 -0.88
N GLN A 26 -23.62 -20.91 -0.37
CA GLN A 26 -24.66 -20.30 -1.20
C GLN A 26 -24.07 -19.42 -2.31
N CYS A 27 -22.96 -18.74 -2.05
CA CYS A 27 -22.25 -18.00 -3.09
C CYS A 27 -21.68 -18.92 -4.17
N ILE A 28 -21.11 -20.05 -3.81
CA ILE A 28 -20.61 -21.05 -4.76
C ILE A 28 -21.75 -21.53 -5.66
N ALA A 29 -22.89 -21.92 -5.10
CA ALA A 29 -24.05 -22.33 -5.89
C ALA A 29 -24.53 -21.21 -6.84
N TRP A 30 -24.54 -19.96 -6.36
CA TRP A 30 -24.89 -18.82 -7.19
C TRP A 30 -23.88 -18.54 -8.31
N LEU A 31 -22.59 -18.82 -8.10
CA LEU A 31 -21.54 -18.68 -9.13
C LEU A 31 -21.65 -19.77 -10.22
N GLU A 32 -22.07 -20.98 -9.85
CA GLU A 32 -22.37 -22.06 -10.82
C GLU A 32 -23.56 -21.70 -11.71
N GLU A 33 -24.58 -21.05 -11.14
CA GLU A 33 -25.77 -20.58 -11.84
C GLU A 33 -25.71 -19.09 -12.18
N ARG A 34 -24.49 -18.51 -12.30
CA ARG A 34 -24.26 -17.06 -12.48
C ARG A 34 -25.25 -16.48 -13.49
N PRO A 35 -26.10 -15.51 -13.07
CA PRO A 35 -27.06 -14.91 -13.97
C PRO A 35 -26.38 -14.34 -15.22
N PRO A 36 -27.03 -14.43 -16.38
CA PRO A 36 -26.44 -13.97 -17.63
C PRO A 36 -26.19 -12.47 -17.56
N PHE A 37 -25.10 -12.04 -18.21
CA PHE A 37 -24.62 -10.67 -18.26
C PHE A 37 -24.15 -10.10 -16.91
N ILE A 38 -23.86 -10.94 -15.91
CA ILE A 38 -23.29 -10.50 -14.64
C ILE A 38 -21.80 -10.80 -14.59
N GLU A 39 -20.97 -9.79 -14.39
CA GLU A 39 -19.55 -9.94 -14.12
C GLU A 39 -19.26 -9.82 -12.63
N ILE A 40 -18.39 -10.69 -12.12
CA ILE A 40 -17.93 -10.63 -10.74
C ILE A 40 -16.69 -9.75 -10.69
N LEU A 41 -16.76 -8.65 -9.93
CA LEU A 41 -15.64 -7.72 -9.78
C LEU A 41 -14.76 -8.10 -8.59
N THR A 42 -15.37 -8.28 -7.41
CA THR A 42 -14.65 -8.64 -6.19
C THR A 42 -15.59 -9.27 -5.17
N VAL A 43 -15.03 -10.13 -4.31
CA VAL A 43 -15.71 -10.60 -3.11
C VAL A 43 -15.41 -9.58 -2.00
N LEU A 44 -16.44 -9.13 -1.29
CA LEU A 44 -16.31 -8.14 -0.20
C LEU A 44 -16.18 -8.80 1.17
N SER A 45 -16.70 -10.01 1.32
CA SER A 45 -16.57 -10.81 2.54
C SER A 45 -15.20 -11.44 2.70
N ASP A 46 -14.81 -11.68 3.95
CA ASP A 46 -13.56 -12.38 4.29
C ASP A 46 -13.66 -13.85 3.80
N VAL A 47 -12.70 -14.24 2.96
CA VAL A 47 -12.64 -15.59 2.38
C VAL A 47 -11.24 -16.15 2.53
N SER A 48 -11.14 -17.42 2.93
CA SER A 48 -9.85 -18.10 2.92
C SER A 48 -9.36 -18.33 1.48
N PRO A 49 -8.04 -18.51 1.28
CA PRO A 49 -7.50 -18.85 -0.03
C PRO A 49 -8.11 -20.11 -0.66
N ALA A 50 -8.49 -21.09 0.17
CA ALA A 50 -9.12 -22.32 -0.28
C ALA A 50 -10.56 -22.08 -0.82
N GLU A 51 -11.33 -21.23 -0.13
CA GLU A 51 -12.68 -20.82 -0.57
C GLU A 51 -12.62 -19.99 -1.84
N SER A 52 -11.69 -19.03 -1.92
CA SER A 52 -11.48 -18.23 -3.13
C SER A 52 -11.15 -19.11 -4.35
N LYS A 53 -10.33 -20.15 -4.17
CA LYS A 53 -10.04 -21.11 -5.23
C LYS A 53 -11.30 -21.85 -5.68
N ARG A 54 -12.09 -22.38 -4.73
CA ARG A 54 -13.35 -23.08 -5.03
C ARG A 54 -14.34 -22.19 -5.76
N MET A 55 -14.49 -20.94 -5.35
CA MET A 55 -15.36 -19.96 -6.01
C MET A 55 -14.93 -19.70 -7.46
N LYS A 56 -13.63 -19.58 -7.71
CA LYS A 56 -13.10 -19.44 -9.08
C LYS A 56 -13.36 -20.67 -9.94
N GLU A 57 -13.23 -21.86 -9.37
CA GLU A 57 -13.47 -23.14 -10.06
C GLU A 57 -14.96 -23.36 -10.36
N ALA A 58 -15.85 -22.91 -9.48
CA ALA A 58 -17.30 -23.00 -9.62
C ALA A 58 -17.91 -21.97 -10.59
N MET A 59 -17.17 -20.89 -10.90
CA MET A 59 -17.70 -19.79 -11.69
C MET A 59 -18.08 -20.24 -13.11
N ARG A 60 -19.37 -20.11 -13.42
CA ARG A 60 -19.90 -20.34 -14.77
C ARG A 60 -19.12 -19.51 -15.79
N PRO A 61 -18.56 -20.15 -16.84
CA PRO A 61 -17.78 -19.43 -17.85
C PRO A 61 -18.64 -18.39 -18.57
N TYR A 62 -18.00 -17.33 -19.05
CA TYR A 62 -18.66 -16.35 -19.90
C TYR A 62 -18.97 -16.92 -21.28
N ASP A 63 -20.19 -16.69 -21.77
CA ASP A 63 -20.57 -16.95 -23.15
C ASP A 63 -19.89 -15.97 -24.11
N SER A 64 -19.95 -16.23 -25.42
CA SER A 64 -19.33 -15.37 -26.44
C SER A 64 -19.75 -13.91 -26.33
N VAL A 65 -21.06 -13.66 -26.20
CA VAL A 65 -21.61 -12.29 -26.08
C VAL A 65 -21.15 -11.62 -24.79
N GLU A 66 -21.10 -12.35 -23.68
CA GLU A 66 -20.64 -11.80 -22.41
C GLU A 66 -19.14 -11.47 -22.46
N ARG A 67 -18.34 -12.31 -23.12
CA ARG A 67 -16.90 -12.05 -23.32
C ARG A 67 -16.66 -10.79 -24.13
N GLU A 68 -17.42 -10.57 -25.20
CA GLU A 68 -17.31 -9.36 -26.02
C GLU A 68 -17.67 -8.10 -25.22
N LEU A 69 -18.77 -8.14 -24.45
CA LEU A 69 -19.15 -7.02 -23.59
C LEU A 69 -18.12 -6.76 -22.50
N LYS A 70 -17.61 -7.81 -21.86
CA LYS A 70 -16.55 -7.71 -20.86
C LYS A 70 -15.28 -7.08 -21.46
N ALA A 71 -14.84 -7.56 -22.63
CA ALA A 71 -13.64 -7.05 -23.29
C ALA A 71 -13.75 -5.55 -23.63
N LYS A 72 -14.95 -5.08 -23.98
CA LYS A 72 -15.20 -3.65 -24.21
C LYS A 72 -14.96 -2.84 -22.92
N TYR A 73 -15.57 -3.26 -21.81
CA TYR A 73 -15.41 -2.56 -20.54
C TYR A 73 -13.98 -2.65 -19.98
N ASP A 74 -13.30 -3.77 -20.19
CA ASP A 74 -11.90 -3.93 -19.80
C ASP A 74 -11.02 -2.96 -20.61
N ALA A 75 -11.24 -2.85 -21.92
CA ALA A 75 -10.52 -1.90 -22.77
C ALA A 75 -10.78 -0.43 -22.38
N GLU A 76 -12.02 -0.07 -22.03
CA GLU A 76 -12.37 1.27 -21.53
C GLU A 76 -11.67 1.58 -20.20
N LEU A 77 -11.62 0.61 -19.28
CA LEU A 77 -10.91 0.76 -18.01
C LEU A 77 -9.40 0.89 -18.21
N GLU A 78 -8.82 0.06 -19.06
CA GLU A 78 -7.38 0.06 -19.35
C GLU A 78 -6.96 1.39 -20.01
N ALA A 79 -7.76 1.91 -20.95
CA ALA A 79 -7.54 3.21 -21.56
C ALA A 79 -7.61 4.36 -20.52
N ALA A 80 -8.58 4.31 -19.59
CA ALA A 80 -8.69 5.32 -18.53
C ALA A 80 -7.50 5.27 -17.55
N LEU A 81 -7.04 4.07 -17.17
CA LEU A 81 -5.85 3.90 -16.34
C LEU A 81 -4.59 4.37 -17.07
N GLN A 82 -4.45 4.07 -18.35
CA GLN A 82 -3.33 4.52 -19.16
C GLN A 82 -3.33 6.05 -19.32
N GLN A 83 -4.50 6.67 -19.51
CA GLN A 83 -4.61 8.12 -19.56
C GLN A 83 -4.19 8.75 -18.23
N ARG A 84 -4.65 8.20 -17.10
CA ARG A 84 -4.23 8.63 -15.76
C ARG A 84 -2.73 8.51 -15.54
N TYR A 85 -2.14 7.40 -15.96
CA TYR A 85 -0.69 7.20 -15.88
C TYR A 85 0.06 8.21 -16.75
N GLN A 86 -0.43 8.50 -17.96
CA GLN A 86 0.16 9.52 -18.83
C GLN A 86 0.02 10.93 -18.24
N GLU A 87 -1.13 11.26 -17.65
CA GLU A 87 -1.34 12.53 -16.93
C GLU A 87 -0.35 12.65 -15.76
N GLU A 88 -0.20 11.59 -14.96
CA GLU A 88 0.73 11.56 -13.83
C GLU A 88 2.19 11.71 -14.30
N MET A 89 2.60 10.98 -15.33
CA MET A 89 3.95 11.11 -15.91
C MET A 89 4.20 12.50 -16.49
N ALA A 90 3.20 13.11 -17.12
CA ALA A 90 3.30 14.48 -17.65
C ALA A 90 3.42 15.51 -16.52
N LEU A 91 2.73 15.32 -15.39
CA LEU A 91 2.85 16.19 -14.22
C LEU A 91 4.21 16.03 -13.53
N ILE A 92 4.77 14.81 -13.49
CA ILE A 92 6.15 14.59 -13.02
C ILE A 92 7.17 15.23 -13.96
N GLU A 93 7.04 15.05 -15.28
CA GLU A 93 7.92 15.66 -16.28
C GLU A 93 7.86 17.20 -16.23
N LYS A 94 6.67 17.76 -15.98
CA LYS A 94 6.46 19.20 -15.81
C LYS A 94 6.90 19.73 -14.44
N GLY A 95 7.30 18.85 -13.50
CA GLY A 95 7.71 19.23 -12.15
C GLY A 95 6.56 19.63 -11.22
N GLU A 96 5.31 19.33 -11.56
CA GLU A 96 4.12 19.64 -10.74
C GLU A 96 3.76 18.51 -9.77
N LEU A 97 4.26 17.28 -10.00
CA LEU A 97 4.05 16.12 -9.11
C LEU A 97 5.34 15.55 -8.50
N GLY A 98 6.49 16.18 -8.75
CA GLY A 98 7.62 16.16 -7.83
C GLY A 98 7.50 17.43 -7.00
N ALA A 99 7.72 17.35 -5.68
CA ALA A 99 7.80 18.57 -4.89
C ALA A 99 8.79 19.52 -5.58
N ASP A 100 8.33 20.70 -5.99
CA ASP A 100 9.22 21.78 -6.42
C ASP A 100 10.02 22.16 -5.15
N ASP A 101 11.12 21.44 -4.95
CA ASP A 101 12.01 21.51 -3.80
C ASP A 101 12.66 22.90 -3.64
N ALA A 102 12.52 23.75 -4.65
CA ALA A 102 13.11 25.07 -4.71
C ALA A 102 12.46 26.08 -3.75
N ASP A 103 11.17 25.92 -3.41
CA ASP A 103 10.42 26.79 -2.48
C ASP A 103 10.09 26.10 -1.14
N ALA A 104 10.43 24.81 -0.99
CA ALA A 104 10.17 24.06 0.23
C ALA A 104 11.21 24.38 1.31
N ASP A 105 10.73 24.78 2.51
CA ASP A 105 11.54 25.20 3.66
C ASP A 105 12.79 24.30 3.83
N PRO A 106 14.02 24.85 3.78
CA PRO A 106 15.26 24.07 3.87
C PRO A 106 15.39 23.32 5.21
N ASN A 107 14.56 23.67 6.19
CA ASN A 107 14.49 23.02 7.47
C ASN A 107 13.42 21.92 7.54
N ARG A 108 12.57 21.68 6.53
CA ARG A 108 11.52 20.64 6.59
C ARG A 108 12.08 19.25 6.95
N PRO A 109 11.31 18.39 7.64
CA PRO A 109 11.75 17.04 8.02
C PRO A 109 12.18 16.21 6.81
N LEU A 110 13.21 15.40 7.01
CA LEU A 110 13.67 14.39 6.07
C LEU A 110 13.10 13.02 6.44
N ALA A 111 12.56 12.31 5.46
CA ALA A 111 12.29 10.89 5.61
C ALA A 111 13.61 10.11 5.51
N VAL A 112 13.89 9.28 6.52
CA VAL A 112 15.11 8.49 6.62
C VAL A 112 14.75 7.03 6.83
N LYS A 113 15.28 6.18 5.96
CA LYS A 113 15.28 4.73 6.12
C LYS A 113 16.57 4.29 6.79
N TYR A 114 16.46 3.48 7.83
CA TYR A 114 17.56 2.78 8.46
C TYR A 114 17.49 1.31 8.10
N GLU A 115 18.60 0.74 7.64
CA GLU A 115 18.80 -0.68 7.48
C GLU A 115 20.08 -1.08 8.20
N ILE A 116 20.06 -2.20 8.93
CA ILE A 116 21.22 -2.66 9.69
C ILE A 116 22.48 -2.85 8.81
N ASP A 117 22.28 -3.34 7.59
CA ASP A 117 23.36 -3.67 6.64
C ASP A 117 23.85 -2.43 5.86
N GLU A 118 22.95 -1.48 5.55
CA GLU A 118 23.25 -0.31 4.68
C GLU A 118 23.42 1.01 5.44
N GLY A 119 22.91 1.11 6.67
CA GLY A 119 22.93 2.32 7.49
C GLY A 119 21.71 3.22 7.25
N PHE A 120 21.90 4.54 7.28
CA PHE A 120 20.82 5.52 7.11
C PHE A 120 20.83 6.10 5.70
N THR A 121 19.68 6.05 5.04
CA THR A 121 19.46 6.55 3.68
C THR A 121 18.29 7.52 3.68
N VAL A 122 18.47 8.67 3.03
CA VAL A 122 17.40 9.66 2.85
C VAL A 122 16.47 9.18 1.73
N VAL A 123 15.16 9.27 1.95
CA VAL A 123 14.12 8.82 1.02
C VAL A 123 13.45 10.04 0.39
N ASP A 124 13.31 10.03 -0.93
CA ASP A 124 12.60 11.06 -1.71
C ASP A 124 13.05 12.52 -1.43
N ASP A 125 14.31 12.71 -1.01
CA ASP A 125 14.90 14.03 -0.81
C ASP A 125 16.38 14.02 -1.24
N SER A 126 16.81 15.12 -1.87
CA SER A 126 18.17 15.29 -2.39
C SER A 126 19.15 15.88 -1.37
N ARG A 127 18.66 16.37 -0.22
CA ARG A 127 19.48 16.96 0.84
C ARG A 127 20.26 15.87 1.60
N PRO A 128 21.54 16.10 1.91
CA PRO A 128 22.32 15.15 2.70
C PRO A 128 21.80 15.12 4.15
N LEU A 129 21.83 13.92 4.75
CA LEU A 129 21.60 13.77 6.18
C LEU A 129 22.74 14.43 6.96
N THR A 130 22.43 15.45 7.74
CA THR A 130 23.42 16.14 8.58
C THR A 130 23.91 15.24 9.71
N ASP A 131 25.12 15.50 10.23
CA ASP A 131 25.69 14.72 11.34
C ASP A 131 24.81 14.78 12.59
N ALA A 132 24.16 15.92 12.86
CA ALA A 132 23.25 16.10 13.98
C ALA A 132 21.98 15.22 13.84
N ALA A 133 21.35 15.23 12.67
CA ALA A 133 20.20 14.38 12.37
C ALA A 133 20.58 12.89 12.42
N ARG A 134 21.74 12.52 11.88
CA ARG A 134 22.26 11.15 11.94
C ARG A 134 22.50 10.69 13.38
N ALA A 135 23.09 11.53 14.22
CA ALA A 135 23.32 11.21 15.63
C ALA A 135 22.01 10.96 16.38
N ALA A 136 20.98 11.77 16.12
CA ALA A 136 19.66 11.60 16.71
C ALA A 136 19.00 10.29 16.25
N CYS A 137 19.04 9.96 14.95
CA CYS A 137 18.54 8.69 14.44
C CYS A 137 19.28 7.47 15.04
N VAL A 138 20.60 7.55 15.22
CA VAL A 138 21.38 6.50 15.91
C VAL A 138 20.95 6.34 17.36
N ALA A 139 20.75 7.45 18.08
CA ALA A 139 20.29 7.42 19.47
C ALA A 139 18.90 6.76 19.57
N TRP A 140 17.99 7.10 18.65
CA TRP A 140 16.67 6.49 18.56
C TRP A 140 16.75 4.98 18.32
N VAL A 141 17.57 4.53 17.37
CA VAL A 141 17.76 3.10 17.10
C VAL A 141 18.37 2.37 18.31
N LYS A 142 19.32 2.98 19.02
CA LYS A 142 19.90 2.42 20.25
C LYS A 142 18.85 2.24 21.34
N GLU A 143 17.98 3.23 21.54
CA GLU A 143 16.87 3.14 22.49
C GLU A 143 15.96 1.95 22.14
N ARG A 144 15.55 1.81 20.87
CA ARG A 144 14.69 0.72 20.45
C ARG A 144 15.37 -0.64 20.48
N ASN A 145 16.68 -0.70 20.24
CA ASN A 145 17.48 -1.92 20.46
C ASN A 145 17.41 -2.38 21.92
N ALA A 146 17.49 -1.47 22.89
CA ALA A 146 17.36 -1.82 24.30
C ALA A 146 15.98 -2.43 24.64
N TRP A 147 14.92 -2.06 23.91
CA TRP A 147 13.58 -2.61 24.13
C TRP A 147 13.43 -4.05 23.61
N VAL A 148 14.14 -4.39 22.54
CA VAL A 148 14.05 -5.72 21.89
C VAL A 148 15.18 -6.67 22.27
N GLU A 149 16.22 -6.19 22.96
CA GLU A 149 17.36 -6.98 23.40
C GLU A 149 16.95 -8.17 24.29
N GLY A 150 15.99 -7.98 25.19
CA GLY A 150 15.46 -9.05 26.06
C GLY A 150 14.77 -10.19 25.30
N LYS A 151 14.51 -10.02 24.00
CA LYS A 151 13.91 -11.03 23.11
C LYS A 151 14.91 -11.63 22.14
N GLY A 152 16.22 -11.36 22.29
CA GLY A 152 17.25 -11.78 21.34
C GLY A 152 17.12 -11.11 19.96
N GLN A 153 16.47 -9.95 19.90
CA GLN A 153 16.19 -9.21 18.68
C GLN A 153 16.98 -7.89 18.65
N MET A 154 17.06 -7.29 17.46
CA MET A 154 17.58 -5.95 17.23
C MET A 154 16.77 -5.26 16.13
N VAL A 155 16.86 -3.94 16.04
CA VAL A 155 16.28 -3.17 14.93
C VAL A 155 16.97 -3.58 13.63
N GLY A 156 16.23 -4.20 12.71
CA GLY A 156 16.73 -4.56 11.39
C GLY A 156 16.48 -3.46 10.36
N GLU A 157 15.28 -2.87 10.42
CA GLU A 157 14.86 -1.75 9.57
C GLU A 157 14.12 -0.72 10.43
N ALA A 158 14.28 0.57 10.15
CA ALA A 158 13.46 1.63 10.74
C ALA A 158 13.15 2.75 9.74
N HIS A 159 11.94 3.28 9.80
CA HIS A 159 11.50 4.43 9.01
C HIS A 159 11.26 5.59 9.98
N LEU A 160 12.00 6.67 9.79
CA LEU A 160 12.06 7.82 10.69
C LEU A 160 11.85 9.11 9.89
N GLU A 161 11.32 10.13 10.54
CA GLU A 161 11.33 11.50 10.04
C GLU A 161 12.21 12.35 10.96
N VAL A 162 13.12 13.15 10.40
CA VAL A 162 14.11 13.89 11.19
C VAL A 162 14.31 15.31 10.69
N TRP A 163 14.39 16.27 11.61
CA TRP A 163 14.75 17.66 11.30
C TRP A 163 16.25 17.75 10.93
N PRO A 164 16.60 18.16 9.70
CA PRO A 164 17.99 18.20 9.25
C PRO A 164 18.80 19.33 9.89
N ASN A 165 18.18 20.50 10.09
CA ASN A 165 18.87 21.70 10.58
C ASN A 165 18.36 22.08 11.99
N ASP A 166 17.47 23.05 12.11
CA ASP A 166 16.93 23.52 13.39
C ASP A 166 15.67 22.74 13.77
N VAL A 167 15.56 22.29 15.01
CA VAL A 167 14.29 21.72 15.48
C VAL A 167 13.32 22.86 15.79
N PRO A 168 12.06 22.81 15.34
CA PRO A 168 11.04 23.76 15.78
C PRO A 168 10.99 23.80 17.31
N GLU A 169 10.94 25.00 17.89
CA GLU A 169 11.01 25.24 19.35
C GLU A 169 12.39 24.98 20.02
N GLY A 170 13.41 24.57 19.26
CA GLY A 170 14.78 24.36 19.75
C GLY A 170 14.97 23.12 20.64
N ASP A 171 14.00 22.20 20.62
CA ASP A 171 14.00 20.99 21.44
C ASP A 171 14.68 19.84 20.69
N GLU A 172 15.98 19.64 20.94
CA GLU A 172 16.78 18.61 20.25
C GLU A 172 16.29 17.17 20.48
N ASP A 173 15.56 16.92 21.57
CA ASP A 173 14.95 15.60 21.82
C ASP A 173 13.79 15.31 20.86
N LYS A 174 13.21 16.35 20.24
CA LYS A 174 12.18 16.24 19.19
C LYS A 174 12.75 16.27 17.77
N ARG A 175 14.08 16.19 17.62
CA ARG A 175 14.73 16.18 16.29
C ARG A 175 14.25 15.02 15.44
N VAL A 176 14.01 13.86 16.04
CA VAL A 176 13.30 12.74 15.40
C VAL A 176 11.82 12.86 15.74
N LEU A 177 10.97 12.94 14.72
CA LEU A 177 9.52 13.12 14.92
C LEU A 177 8.90 11.87 15.58
N GLU A 178 7.90 12.12 16.43
CA GLU A 178 7.09 11.07 17.03
C GLU A 178 6.27 10.37 15.93
N GLY A 179 6.50 9.06 15.74
CA GLY A 179 5.86 8.29 14.66
C GLY A 179 6.78 7.28 13.98
N GLY A 180 8.09 7.31 14.29
CA GLY A 180 9.07 6.36 13.78
C GLY A 180 8.66 4.90 13.99
N ARG A 181 8.69 4.11 12.91
CA ARG A 181 8.39 2.67 12.93
C ARG A 181 9.69 1.88 12.80
N PHE A 182 9.79 0.78 13.52
CA PHE A 182 10.92 -0.14 13.38
C PHE A 182 10.44 -1.58 13.26
N PHE A 183 11.20 -2.36 12.51
CA PHE A 183 10.98 -3.78 12.29
C PHE A 183 12.12 -4.55 12.95
N PRO A 184 11.83 -5.33 14.02
CA PRO A 184 12.85 -6.12 14.69
C PRO A 184 13.27 -7.31 13.82
N ARG A 185 14.57 -7.59 13.79
CA ARG A 185 15.17 -8.83 13.28
C ARG A 185 15.76 -9.63 14.44
N LEU A 186 15.81 -10.96 14.28
CA LEU A 186 16.59 -11.81 15.19
C LEU A 186 18.06 -11.43 15.08
N LYS A 187 18.78 -11.37 16.22
CA LYS A 187 20.23 -11.29 16.20
C LYS A 187 20.74 -12.60 15.58
N THR A 188 21.18 -12.55 14.33
CA THR A 188 21.91 -13.68 13.73
C THR A 188 23.28 -13.71 14.42
N GLU A 189 23.50 -14.68 15.29
CA GLU A 189 24.84 -14.93 15.85
C GLU A 189 25.79 -15.26 14.68
N ALA A 190 26.83 -14.44 14.52
CA ALA A 190 27.97 -14.74 13.66
C ALA A 190 28.99 -15.60 14.41
#